data_AF-A0A060Y029-F1
#
_entry.id   AF-A0A060Y029-F1
#
_cell.length_a   1.000
_cell.length_b   1.000
_cell.length_c   1.000
_cell.angle_alpha   90.00
_cell.angle_beta   90.00
_cell.angle_gamma   90.00
#
_symmetry.space_group_name_H-M   'P 1'
#
loop_
_entity.id
_entity.type
_entity.pdbx_description
1 polymer ?
#
loop_
_entity_poly.entity_id
_entity_poly.type
_entity_poly.pdbx_seq_one_letter_code
_entity_poly.pdbx_strand_id
1 'polypeptide(L)'
;MQEQEIGLTQIVEIFCTEGYNKQVSLHYLGPLLSNLTQLPETRHFILDRERCVVQRLLPYIQYEASTVRRGGVIGTLRNCCFDHAHHEWLLSDAVDILPFLLLPLAGPEELSDEENEGLPVDLQYLPEDKKREEDPDIRKMLIETMILLTATKVGRQFLKAKNTYVIMREFHNWEKEPHVAAACEKLIQVLIGDEPEPGMENLLEVEIPEDVVVKLKDMDAKEQEQLEKDQEDLLNPDKPQQCAGIVRMM
;
A
#
# COMPACT_ATOMS: atom_id res chain seq x y z
N MET A 1 -3.75 45.20 2.11
CA MET A 1 -4.24 43.82 2.01
C MET A 1 -3.05 42.93 2.30
N GLN A 2 -3.06 42.22 3.43
CA GLN A 2 -2.08 41.15 3.62
C GLN A 2 -2.52 40.01 2.69
N GLU A 3 -1.70 39.65 1.72
CA GLU A 3 -1.85 38.41 0.98
C GLU A 3 -1.79 37.29 2.03
N GLN A 4 -2.93 36.64 2.29
CA GLN A 4 -2.93 35.39 3.02
C GLN A 4 -2.31 34.36 2.10
N GLU A 5 -1.01 34.14 2.27
CA GLU A 5 -0.27 33.09 1.61
C GLU A 5 -0.92 31.76 2.03
N ILE A 6 -1.55 31.06 1.08
CA ILE A 6 -2.19 29.78 1.34
C ILE A 6 -1.07 28.76 1.59
N GLY A 7 -0.79 28.51 2.87
CA GLY A 7 0.20 27.53 3.29
C GLY A 7 -0.35 26.10 3.26
N LEU A 8 0.56 25.12 3.21
CA LEU A 8 0.23 23.69 3.24
C LEU A 8 -0.62 23.30 4.46
N THR A 9 -0.44 23.99 5.60
CA THR A 9 -1.28 23.83 6.81
C THR A 9 -2.75 24.11 6.51
N GLN A 10 -3.06 25.19 5.80
CA GLN A 10 -4.43 25.57 5.45
C GLN A 10 -5.01 24.57 4.44
N ILE A 11 -4.21 24.08 3.49
CA ILE A 11 -4.65 23.05 2.53
C ILE A 11 -5.05 21.76 3.28
N VAL A 12 -4.24 21.30 4.22
CA VAL A 12 -4.54 20.12 5.03
C VAL A 12 -5.79 20.35 5.90
N GLU A 13 -5.94 21.55 6.47
CA GLU A 13 -7.12 21.90 7.25
C GLU A 13 -8.41 21.88 6.43
N ILE A 14 -8.40 22.51 5.25
CA ILE A 14 -9.50 22.47 4.29
C ILE A 14 -9.79 21.02 3.88
N PHE A 15 -8.74 20.25 3.60
CA PHE A 15 -8.88 18.86 3.22
C PHE A 15 -9.53 18.04 4.33
N CYS A 16 -9.17 18.23 5.60
CA CYS A 16 -9.71 17.45 6.72
C CYS A 16 -11.06 18.00 7.25
N THR A 17 -11.60 19.07 6.66
CA THR A 17 -12.87 19.67 7.09
C THR A 17 -13.95 19.37 6.07
N GLU A 18 -14.80 18.40 6.37
CA GLU A 18 -15.91 18.06 5.48
C GLU A 18 -16.92 19.21 5.37
N GLY A 19 -17.40 19.44 4.14
CA GLY A 19 -18.30 20.55 3.87
C GLY A 19 -17.67 21.94 4.05
N TYR A 20 -16.34 22.06 4.13
CA TYR A 20 -15.64 23.34 4.19
C TYR A 20 -16.15 24.33 3.13
N ASN A 21 -16.30 23.84 1.89
CA ASN A 21 -17.01 24.55 0.84
C ASN A 21 -18.43 23.95 0.69
N LYS A 22 -19.45 24.79 0.87
CA LYS A 22 -20.87 24.39 0.79
C LYS A 22 -21.36 24.08 -0.63
N GLN A 23 -20.61 24.50 -1.65
CA GLN A 23 -21.02 24.39 -3.06
C GLN A 23 -20.34 23.24 -3.78
N VAL A 24 -19.10 22.89 -3.40
CA VAL A 24 -18.30 21.88 -4.09
C VAL A 24 -17.54 21.01 -3.11
N SER A 25 -17.41 19.73 -3.45
CA SER A 25 -16.49 18.84 -2.73
C SER A 25 -15.06 19.05 -3.21
N LEU A 26 -14.11 19.03 -2.28
CA LEU A 26 -12.70 19.32 -2.55
C LEU A 26 -11.85 18.04 -2.58
N HIS A 27 -12.39 16.95 -3.13
CA HIS A 27 -11.73 15.63 -3.14
C HIS A 27 -10.37 15.63 -3.83
N TYR A 28 -10.20 16.47 -4.85
CA TYR A 28 -8.96 16.60 -5.62
C TYR A 28 -7.78 17.22 -4.84
N LEU A 29 -8.02 17.74 -3.64
CA LEU A 29 -6.94 18.07 -2.71
C LEU A 29 -6.16 16.82 -2.28
N GLY A 30 -6.76 15.62 -2.32
CA GLY A 30 -6.05 14.36 -2.07
C GLY A 30 -4.92 14.11 -3.08
N PRO A 31 -5.21 14.00 -4.39
CA PRO A 31 -4.20 13.92 -5.43
C PRO A 31 -3.19 15.08 -5.43
N LEU A 32 -3.62 16.31 -5.08
CA LEU A 32 -2.70 17.43 -4.90
C LEU A 32 -1.65 17.13 -3.80
N LEU A 33 -2.09 16.68 -2.62
CA LEU A 33 -1.18 16.31 -1.52
C LEU A 33 -0.27 15.13 -1.92
N SER A 34 -0.81 14.15 -2.64
CA SER A 34 -0.03 13.01 -3.17
C SER A 34 1.09 13.50 -4.10
N ASN A 35 0.79 14.41 -5.02
CA ASN A 35 1.79 14.99 -5.91
C ASN A 35 2.84 15.83 -5.16
N LEU A 36 2.41 16.66 -4.21
CA LEU A 36 3.33 17.49 -3.43
C LEU A 36 4.29 16.66 -2.57
N THR A 37 3.83 15.53 -2.02
CA THR A 37 4.65 14.62 -1.19
C THR A 37 5.69 13.82 -1.97
N GLN A 38 5.76 13.95 -3.29
CA GLN A 38 6.93 13.51 -4.05
C GLN A 38 8.18 14.34 -3.67
N LEU A 39 7.99 15.58 -3.21
CA LEU A 39 9.05 16.46 -2.73
C LEU A 39 9.38 16.20 -1.24
N PRO A 40 10.67 16.10 -0.86
CA PRO A 40 11.08 15.88 0.52
C PRO A 40 10.56 16.92 1.52
N GLU A 41 10.47 18.19 1.12
CA GLU A 41 10.04 19.30 1.98
C GLU A 41 8.57 19.13 2.40
N THR A 42 7.72 18.67 1.48
CA THR A 42 6.33 18.36 1.78
C THR A 42 6.22 17.14 2.68
N ARG A 43 7.01 16.08 2.44
CA ARG A 43 7.01 14.91 3.33
C ARG A 43 7.42 15.30 4.74
N HIS A 44 8.45 16.14 4.88
CA HIS A 44 8.87 16.66 6.18
C HIS A 44 7.75 17.40 6.90
N PHE A 45 6.96 18.21 6.19
CA PHE A 45 5.78 18.86 6.77
C PHE A 45 4.70 17.86 7.20
N ILE A 46 4.40 16.84 6.39
CA ILE A 46 3.37 15.84 6.70
C ILE A 46 3.79 14.92 7.86
N LEU A 47 5.08 14.57 7.92
CA LEU A 47 5.70 13.70 8.92
C LEU A 47 6.08 14.43 10.22
N ASP A 48 5.84 15.74 10.31
CA ASP A 48 6.05 16.53 11.53
C ASP A 48 5.09 16.06 12.64
N ARG A 49 5.70 15.46 13.67
CA ARG A 49 4.99 14.81 14.80
C ARG A 49 4.15 15.80 15.61
N GLU A 50 4.52 17.08 15.64
CA GLU A 50 3.79 18.10 16.41
C GLU A 50 2.50 18.55 15.70
N ARG A 51 2.40 18.31 14.38
CA ARG A 51 1.25 18.74 13.56
C ARG A 51 0.17 17.68 13.45
N CYS A 52 0.49 16.43 13.78
CA CYS A 52 -0.40 15.27 13.69
C CYS A 52 -1.10 15.13 12.33
N VAL A 53 -0.43 15.50 11.22
CA VAL A 53 -1.07 15.50 9.89
C VAL A 53 -1.39 14.08 9.45
N VAL A 54 -0.44 13.14 9.62
CA VAL A 54 -0.66 11.72 9.28
C VAL A 54 -1.92 11.20 9.95
N GLN A 55 -2.07 11.37 11.26
CA GLN A 55 -3.22 10.89 12.03
C GLN A 55 -4.54 11.51 11.54
N ARG A 56 -4.53 12.77 11.13
CA ARG A 56 -5.71 13.43 10.54
C ARG A 56 -6.07 12.90 9.16
N LEU A 57 -5.11 12.31 8.44
CA LEU A 57 -5.33 11.72 7.13
C LEU A 57 -5.87 10.27 7.21
N LEU A 58 -5.51 9.51 8.25
CA LEU A 58 -5.88 8.07 8.38
C LEU A 58 -7.38 7.77 8.18
N PRO A 59 -8.34 8.55 8.73
CA PRO A 59 -9.77 8.29 8.52
C PRO A 59 -10.18 8.31 7.04
N TYR A 60 -9.42 8.97 6.19
CA TYR A 60 -9.73 9.11 4.77
C TYR A 60 -9.23 7.96 3.90
N ILE A 61 -8.47 7.00 4.45
CA ILE A 61 -8.06 5.77 3.74
C ILE A 61 -9.28 4.95 3.32
N GLN A 62 -10.33 4.92 4.15
CA GLN A 62 -11.60 4.22 3.89
C GLN A 62 -12.76 5.17 3.60
N TYR A 63 -12.47 6.37 3.08
CA TYR A 63 -13.50 7.37 2.80
C TYR A 63 -14.47 6.92 1.69
N GLU A 64 -15.66 6.46 2.07
CA GLU A 64 -16.63 5.86 1.14
C GLU A 64 -17.09 6.83 0.04
N ALA A 65 -17.29 8.11 0.36
CA ALA A 65 -17.91 9.04 -0.59
C ALA A 65 -17.00 9.45 -1.77
N SER A 66 -15.70 9.10 -1.77
CA SER A 66 -14.82 9.43 -2.89
C SER A 66 -13.57 8.56 -2.98
N THR A 67 -13.50 7.74 -4.03
CA THR A 67 -12.28 7.00 -4.44
C THR A 67 -11.09 7.95 -4.70
N VAL A 68 -11.33 9.13 -5.28
CA VAL A 68 -10.29 10.15 -5.51
C VAL A 68 -9.66 10.60 -4.19
N ARG A 69 -10.46 10.76 -3.15
CA ARG A 69 -9.97 11.17 -1.82
C ARG A 69 -9.17 10.05 -1.17
N ARG A 70 -9.67 8.81 -1.21
CA ARG A 70 -8.97 7.61 -0.69
C ARG A 70 -7.62 7.45 -1.36
N GLY A 71 -7.60 7.34 -2.70
CA GLY A 71 -6.36 7.17 -3.47
C GLY A 71 -5.37 8.32 -3.27
N GLY A 72 -5.85 9.56 -3.17
CA GLY A 72 -5.01 10.72 -2.87
C GLY A 72 -4.32 10.64 -1.50
N VAL A 73 -5.04 10.20 -0.46
CA VAL A 73 -4.49 10.03 0.89
C VAL A 73 -3.52 8.88 0.97
N ILE A 74 -3.89 7.73 0.39
CA ILE A 74 -3.02 6.55 0.37
C ILE A 74 -1.74 6.87 -0.40
N GLY A 75 -1.83 7.59 -1.52
CA GLY A 75 -0.65 8.05 -2.28
C GLY A 75 0.24 9.00 -1.47
N THR A 76 -0.37 9.92 -0.72
CA THR A 76 0.34 10.82 0.20
C THR A 76 1.11 10.02 1.25
N LEU A 77 0.48 9.03 1.89
CA LEU A 77 1.10 8.22 2.94
C LEU A 77 2.15 7.26 2.39
N ARG A 78 1.91 6.65 1.23
CA ARG A 78 2.88 5.84 0.49
C ARG A 78 4.15 6.64 0.22
N ASN A 79 4.00 7.86 -0.28
CA ASN A 79 5.15 8.74 -0.54
C ASN A 79 5.91 9.08 0.75
N CYS A 80 5.19 9.31 1.86
CA CYS A 80 5.81 9.51 3.18
C CYS A 80 6.61 8.29 3.66
N CYS A 81 6.23 7.07 3.26
CA CYS A 81 6.95 5.86 3.62
C CYS A 81 8.30 5.68 2.90
N PHE A 82 8.69 6.54 1.96
CA PHE A 82 10.07 6.57 1.46
C PHE A 82 11.07 7.11 2.50
N ASP A 83 10.62 7.92 3.48
CA ASP A 83 11.46 8.40 4.58
C ASP A 83 11.51 7.36 5.73
N HIS A 84 12.31 6.32 5.53
CA HIS A 84 12.41 5.15 6.43
C HIS A 84 12.76 5.47 7.89
N ALA A 85 13.39 6.61 8.17
CA ALA A 85 13.61 7.10 9.54
C ALA A 85 12.32 7.27 10.36
N HIS A 86 11.16 7.34 9.69
CA HIS A 86 9.85 7.50 10.32
C HIS A 86 9.08 6.18 10.47
N HIS A 87 9.54 5.06 9.92
CA HIS A 87 8.80 3.79 9.93
C HIS A 87 8.43 3.31 11.33
N GLU A 88 9.39 3.35 12.27
CA GLU A 88 9.12 2.95 13.66
C GLU A 88 8.04 3.84 14.30
N TRP A 89 8.07 5.15 14.05
CA TRP A 89 7.05 6.07 14.56
C TRP A 89 5.68 5.83 13.90
N LEU A 90 5.63 5.64 12.57
CA LEU A 90 4.41 5.36 11.82
C LEU A 90 3.74 4.05 12.29
N LEU A 91 4.53 3.05 12.64
CA LEU A 91 4.04 1.75 13.14
C LEU A 91 3.76 1.74 14.65
N SER A 92 4.31 2.69 15.41
CA SER A 92 4.06 2.79 16.85
C SER A 92 2.63 3.22 17.18
N ASP A 93 2.21 3.02 18.43
CA ASP A 93 0.90 3.44 18.97
C ASP A 93 0.60 4.95 18.80
N ALA A 94 1.61 5.78 18.49
CA ALA A 94 1.42 7.21 18.23
C ALA A 94 0.70 7.52 16.91
N VAL A 95 0.78 6.60 15.94
CA VAL A 95 0.12 6.71 14.62
C VAL A 95 -0.73 5.48 14.34
N ASP A 96 -0.23 4.30 14.68
CA ASP A 96 -0.86 2.99 14.46
C ASP A 96 -1.40 2.85 13.03
N ILE A 97 -0.51 3.02 12.03
CA ILE A 97 -0.92 3.06 10.62
C ILE A 97 -1.37 1.69 10.09
N LEU A 98 -0.86 0.60 10.64
CA LEU A 98 -1.02 -0.74 10.07
C LEU A 98 -2.48 -1.20 9.98
N PRO A 99 -3.33 -1.05 11.01
CA PRO A 99 -4.75 -1.41 10.92
C PRO A 99 -5.46 -0.69 9.78
N PHE A 100 -5.16 0.60 9.56
CA PHE A 100 -5.76 1.37 8.46
C PHE A 100 -5.33 0.88 7.08
N LEU A 101 -4.13 0.32 6.95
CA LEU A 101 -3.65 -0.26 5.68
C LEU A 101 -4.23 -1.65 5.42
N LEU A 102 -4.42 -2.46 6.47
CA LEU A 102 -4.90 -3.83 6.36
C LEU A 102 -6.42 -3.93 6.27
N LEU A 103 -7.15 -3.10 7.00
CA LEU A 103 -8.61 -3.19 7.07
C LEU A 103 -9.30 -3.09 5.69
N PRO A 104 -8.88 -2.22 4.75
CA PRO A 104 -9.43 -2.22 3.39
C PRO A 104 -9.11 -3.48 2.58
N LEU A 105 -8.08 -4.24 2.96
CA LEU A 105 -7.67 -5.48 2.29
C LEU A 105 -8.29 -6.72 2.95
N ALA A 106 -8.79 -6.60 4.18
CA ALA A 106 -9.45 -7.69 4.88
C ALA A 106 -10.88 -7.93 4.36
N GLY A 107 -11.26 -9.21 4.26
CA GLY A 107 -12.58 -9.67 3.85
C GLY A 107 -13.35 -10.35 4.99
N PRO A 108 -14.43 -11.08 4.66
CA PRO A 108 -15.32 -11.73 5.62
C PRO A 108 -14.87 -13.16 5.98
N GLU A 109 -13.60 -13.52 5.73
CA GLU A 109 -13.10 -14.87 5.98
C GLU A 109 -13.09 -15.19 7.48
N GLU A 110 -13.51 -16.41 7.83
CA GLU A 110 -13.41 -16.92 9.20
C GLU A 110 -11.95 -17.32 9.48
N LEU A 111 -11.31 -16.58 10.37
CA LEU A 111 -9.97 -16.89 10.87
C LEU A 111 -10.06 -17.70 12.17
N SER A 112 -9.06 -18.54 12.43
CA SER A 112 -8.98 -19.25 13.71
C SER A 112 -8.78 -18.28 14.89
N ASP A 113 -9.13 -18.71 16.11
CA ASP A 113 -8.94 -17.88 17.31
C ASP A 113 -7.47 -17.47 17.49
N GLU A 114 -6.53 -18.38 17.24
CA GLU A 114 -5.08 -18.16 17.31
C GLU A 114 -4.61 -17.11 16.29
N GLU A 115 -5.17 -17.14 15.07
CA GLU A 115 -4.88 -16.15 14.04
C GLU A 115 -5.43 -14.78 14.43
N ASN A 116 -6.68 -14.72 14.93
CA ASN A 116 -7.32 -13.49 15.40
C ASN A 116 -6.55 -12.83 16.56
N GLU A 117 -6.14 -13.60 17.57
CA GLU A 117 -5.43 -13.07 18.74
C GLU A 117 -4.14 -12.30 18.39
N GLY A 118 -3.46 -12.68 17.30
CA GLY A 118 -2.26 -12.00 16.83
C GLY A 118 -2.50 -10.80 15.91
N LEU A 119 -3.74 -10.54 15.48
CA LEU A 119 -4.08 -9.38 14.65
C LEU A 119 -4.28 -8.11 15.50
N PRO A 120 -4.12 -6.91 14.91
CA PRO A 120 -4.62 -5.69 15.55
C PRO A 120 -6.12 -5.77 15.83
N VAL A 121 -6.57 -5.11 16.90
CA VAL A 121 -7.95 -5.25 17.43
C VAL A 121 -9.01 -4.96 16.36
N ASP A 122 -8.80 -3.95 15.51
CA ASP A 122 -9.76 -3.58 14.47
C ASP A 122 -9.93 -4.62 13.34
N LEU A 123 -9.04 -5.61 13.28
CA LEU A 123 -9.04 -6.69 12.28
C LEU A 123 -9.54 -8.03 12.84
N GLN A 124 -9.84 -8.11 14.14
CA GLN A 124 -10.29 -9.34 14.77
C GLN A 124 -11.80 -9.52 14.56
N TYR A 125 -12.21 -10.75 14.24
CA TYR A 125 -13.63 -11.15 14.14
C TYR A 125 -14.47 -10.20 13.28
N LEU A 126 -13.99 -9.93 12.07
CA LEU A 126 -14.70 -9.08 11.10
C LEU A 126 -16.07 -9.68 10.74
N PRO A 127 -17.08 -8.84 10.48
CA PRO A 127 -18.42 -9.31 10.17
C PRO A 127 -18.50 -9.93 8.76
N GLU A 128 -19.52 -10.77 8.54
CA GLU A 128 -19.74 -11.46 7.25
C GLU A 128 -20.00 -10.49 6.07
N ASP A 129 -20.43 -9.26 6.34
CA ASP A 129 -20.65 -8.22 5.33
C ASP A 129 -19.41 -7.36 5.08
N LYS A 130 -18.27 -7.68 5.70
CA LYS A 130 -17.00 -6.97 5.48
C LYS A 130 -16.58 -7.08 4.01
N LYS A 131 -16.42 -5.92 3.38
CA LYS A 131 -15.94 -5.80 2.00
C LYS A 131 -14.52 -5.26 1.92
N ARG A 132 -13.78 -5.76 0.95
CA ARG A 132 -12.49 -5.22 0.53
C ARG A 132 -12.69 -3.95 -0.30
N GLU A 133 -11.64 -3.14 -0.41
CA GLU A 133 -11.59 -2.02 -1.34
C GLU A 133 -11.83 -2.52 -2.78
N GLU A 134 -12.72 -1.84 -3.49
CA GLU A 134 -13.17 -2.26 -4.83
C GLU A 134 -12.17 -1.83 -5.92
N ASP A 135 -11.49 -0.71 -5.71
CA ASP A 135 -10.54 -0.14 -6.67
C ASP A 135 -9.17 -0.85 -6.60
N PRO A 136 -8.74 -1.52 -7.70
CA PRO A 136 -7.51 -2.31 -7.69
C PRO A 136 -6.24 -1.46 -7.58
N ASP A 137 -6.24 -0.24 -8.10
CA ASP A 137 -5.10 0.66 -7.97
C ASP A 137 -4.92 1.07 -6.50
N ILE A 138 -6.02 1.31 -5.79
CA ILE A 138 -5.99 1.56 -4.35
C ILE A 138 -5.48 0.33 -3.58
N ARG A 139 -5.99 -0.87 -3.89
CA ARG A 139 -5.52 -2.11 -3.25
C ARG A 139 -4.01 -2.29 -3.42
N LYS A 140 -3.51 -2.13 -4.65
CA LYS A 140 -2.08 -2.18 -4.95
C LYS A 140 -1.28 -1.14 -4.15
N MET A 141 -1.79 0.09 -4.06
CA MET A 141 -1.11 1.18 -3.36
C MET A 141 -1.01 0.93 -1.84
N LEU A 142 -2.02 0.34 -1.23
CA LEU A 142 -1.99 -0.09 0.18
C LEU A 142 -0.89 -1.14 0.41
N ILE A 143 -0.82 -2.13 -0.47
CA ILE A 143 0.19 -3.21 -0.41
C ILE A 143 1.59 -2.63 -0.59
N GLU A 144 1.80 -1.76 -1.58
CA GLU A 144 3.08 -1.07 -1.79
C GLU A 144 3.49 -0.20 -0.61
N THR A 145 2.54 0.42 0.08
CA THR A 145 2.81 1.17 1.31
C THR A 145 3.36 0.24 2.40
N MET A 146 2.79 -0.95 2.56
CA MET A 146 3.31 -1.96 3.48
C MET A 146 4.67 -2.52 3.05
N ILE A 147 4.91 -2.71 1.75
CA ILE A 147 6.24 -3.10 1.23
C ILE A 147 7.30 -2.05 1.57
N LEU A 148 6.98 -0.76 1.45
CA LEU A 148 7.90 0.30 1.88
C LEU A 148 8.18 0.23 3.38
N LEU A 149 7.15 0.02 4.21
CA LEU A 149 7.32 -0.14 5.65
C LEU A 149 8.18 -1.35 6.01
N THR A 150 8.11 -2.46 5.25
CA THR A 150 8.95 -3.65 5.46
C THR A 150 10.35 -3.54 4.87
N ALA A 151 10.73 -2.39 4.31
CA ALA A 151 12.10 -2.19 3.88
C ALA A 151 13.09 -2.13 5.06
N THR A 152 12.61 -1.73 6.24
CA THR A 152 13.39 -1.76 7.49
C THR A 152 13.14 -3.04 8.27
N LYS A 153 14.15 -3.51 9.00
CA LYS A 153 14.07 -4.65 9.92
C LYS A 153 12.96 -4.47 10.96
N VAL A 154 12.85 -3.28 11.55
CA VAL A 154 11.80 -2.96 12.52
C VAL A 154 10.42 -3.14 11.88
N GLY A 155 10.23 -2.64 10.66
CA GLY A 155 8.97 -2.83 9.93
C GLY A 155 8.67 -4.29 9.61
N ARG A 156 9.65 -5.07 9.10
CA ARG A 156 9.47 -6.52 8.87
C ARG A 156 9.03 -7.23 10.14
N GLN A 157 9.74 -7.02 11.24
CA GLN A 157 9.46 -7.67 12.51
C GLN A 157 8.07 -7.27 13.04
N PHE A 158 7.71 -6.00 12.93
CA PHE A 158 6.41 -5.50 13.37
C PHE A 158 5.25 -6.13 12.59
N LEU A 159 5.29 -6.09 11.25
CA LEU A 159 4.21 -6.67 10.43
C LEU A 159 4.11 -8.19 10.62
N LYS A 160 5.24 -8.90 10.75
CA LYS A 160 5.24 -10.33 11.09
C LYS A 160 4.60 -10.59 12.46
N ALA A 161 4.93 -9.78 13.47
CA ALA A 161 4.40 -9.91 14.82
C ALA A 161 2.89 -9.60 14.93
N LYS A 162 2.34 -8.83 13.98
CA LYS A 162 0.92 -8.48 13.91
C LYS A 162 0.11 -9.42 13.00
N ASN A 163 0.60 -10.63 12.76
CA ASN A 163 -0.02 -11.64 11.89
C ASN A 163 -0.46 -11.12 10.51
N THR A 164 0.24 -10.13 9.95
CA THR A 164 -0.15 -9.53 8.67
C THR A 164 -0.22 -10.56 7.54
N TYR A 165 0.60 -11.61 7.59
CA TYR A 165 0.56 -12.72 6.64
C TYR A 165 -0.83 -13.36 6.51
N VAL A 166 -1.59 -13.48 7.60
CA VAL A 166 -2.93 -14.10 7.59
C VAL A 166 -3.88 -13.33 6.68
N ILE A 167 -3.95 -12.00 6.84
CA ILE A 167 -4.77 -11.13 6.00
C ILE A 167 -4.31 -11.19 4.54
N MET A 168 -2.99 -11.14 4.32
CA MET A 168 -2.44 -11.14 2.96
C MET A 168 -2.64 -12.48 2.24
N ARG A 169 -2.61 -13.61 2.96
CA ARG A 169 -2.90 -14.95 2.43
C ARG A 169 -4.34 -15.03 1.91
N GLU A 170 -5.31 -14.64 2.74
CA GLU A 170 -6.72 -14.64 2.32
C GLU A 170 -6.98 -13.62 1.21
N PHE A 171 -6.33 -12.45 1.27
CA PHE A 171 -6.40 -11.46 0.21
C PHE A 171 -5.87 -12.01 -1.13
N HIS A 172 -4.71 -12.67 -1.14
CA HIS A 172 -4.11 -13.26 -2.34
C HIS A 172 -5.02 -14.31 -2.98
N ASN A 173 -5.68 -15.15 -2.18
CA ASN A 173 -6.63 -16.15 -2.66
C ASN A 173 -7.87 -15.52 -3.32
N TRP A 174 -8.27 -14.33 -2.88
CA TRP A 174 -9.44 -13.62 -3.37
C TRP A 174 -9.15 -12.71 -4.59
N GLU A 175 -7.95 -12.14 -4.65
CA GLU A 175 -7.56 -11.13 -5.66
C GLU A 175 -7.50 -11.72 -7.07
N LYS A 176 -7.95 -10.94 -8.05
CA LYS A 176 -8.03 -11.35 -9.46
C LYS A 176 -7.19 -10.48 -10.39
N GLU A 177 -6.86 -9.26 -9.99
CA GLU A 177 -6.06 -8.36 -10.81
C GLU A 177 -4.58 -8.78 -10.74
N PRO A 178 -3.96 -9.18 -11.87
CA PRO A 178 -2.60 -9.71 -11.91
C PRO A 178 -1.57 -8.80 -11.22
N HIS A 179 -1.63 -7.50 -11.50
CA HIS A 179 -0.71 -6.52 -10.91
C HIS A 179 -0.87 -6.37 -9.39
N VAL A 180 -2.08 -6.57 -8.85
CA VAL A 180 -2.33 -6.53 -7.41
C VAL A 180 -1.88 -7.84 -6.75
N ALA A 181 -2.17 -8.97 -7.39
CA ALA A 181 -1.76 -10.29 -6.93
C ALA A 181 -0.23 -10.41 -6.84
N ALA A 182 0.51 -9.91 -7.83
CA ALA A 182 1.97 -9.89 -7.81
C ALA A 182 2.54 -8.98 -6.72
N ALA A 183 1.94 -7.80 -6.49
CA ALA A 183 2.32 -6.95 -5.37
C ALA A 183 2.07 -7.65 -4.02
N CYS A 184 0.94 -8.35 -3.89
CA CYS A 184 0.63 -9.15 -2.70
C CYS A 184 1.65 -10.27 -2.48
N GLU A 185 2.02 -10.99 -3.54
CA GLU A 185 3.01 -12.06 -3.48
C GLU A 185 4.37 -11.54 -3.00
N LYS A 186 4.83 -10.39 -3.52
CA LYS A 186 6.06 -9.73 -3.05
C LYS A 186 6.02 -9.42 -1.56
N LEU A 187 4.90 -8.89 -1.06
CA LEU A 187 4.76 -8.63 0.37
C LEU A 187 4.76 -9.94 1.18
N ILE A 188 4.03 -10.96 0.73
CA ILE A 188 4.01 -12.28 1.38
C ILE A 188 5.41 -12.88 1.46
N GLN A 189 6.19 -12.83 0.37
CA GLN A 189 7.57 -13.31 0.34
C GLN A 189 8.44 -12.64 1.42
N VAL A 190 8.27 -11.33 1.65
CA VAL A 190 8.97 -10.61 2.73
C VAL A 190 8.48 -11.06 4.12
N LEU A 191 7.19 -11.34 4.28
CA LEU A 191 6.59 -11.74 5.56
C LEU A 191 6.97 -13.17 5.97
N ILE A 192 7.09 -14.10 5.02
CA ILE A 192 7.46 -15.50 5.28
C ILE A 192 8.98 -15.73 5.23
N GLY A 193 9.72 -14.87 4.54
CA GLY A 193 11.16 -15.00 4.36
C GLY A 193 11.93 -14.82 5.67
N ASP A 194 13.14 -15.36 5.71
CA ASP A 194 14.06 -15.13 6.83
C ASP A 194 14.52 -13.66 6.90
N GLU A 195 15.00 -13.25 8.06
CA GLU A 195 15.58 -11.92 8.21
C GLU A 195 16.88 -11.82 7.38
N PRO A 196 17.08 -10.75 6.59
CA PRO A 196 18.31 -10.52 5.84
C PRO A 196 19.58 -10.55 6.70
N GLU A 197 20.73 -10.75 6.05
CA GLU A 197 22.04 -10.79 6.71
C GLU A 197 22.34 -9.49 7.48
N PRO A 198 23.16 -9.55 8.55
CA PRO A 198 23.61 -8.35 9.26
C PRO A 198 24.23 -7.32 8.30
N GLY A 199 23.82 -6.06 8.38
CA GLY A 199 24.17 -5.01 7.41
C GLY A 199 23.11 -4.79 6.32
N MET A 200 22.06 -5.61 6.24
CA MET A 200 20.89 -5.43 5.37
C MET A 200 19.63 -5.07 6.16
N GLU A 201 19.78 -4.37 7.28
CA GLU A 201 18.64 -3.99 8.12
C GLU A 201 17.70 -3.01 7.40
N ASN A 202 18.22 -2.14 6.54
CA ASN A 202 17.43 -1.22 5.72
C ASN A 202 17.69 -1.46 4.23
N LEU A 203 16.75 -2.12 3.57
CA LEU A 203 16.86 -2.50 2.17
C LEU A 203 16.89 -1.30 1.21
N LEU A 204 16.49 -0.10 1.67
CA LEU A 204 16.57 1.12 0.87
C LEU A 204 17.98 1.74 0.82
N GLU A 205 18.87 1.33 1.72
CA GLU A 205 20.25 1.86 1.84
C GLU A 205 21.32 0.86 1.39
N VAL A 206 20.94 -0.38 1.06
CA VAL A 206 21.89 -1.42 0.65
C VAL A 206 22.52 -1.10 -0.70
N GLU A 207 23.85 -1.13 -0.77
CA GLU A 207 24.58 -1.06 -2.02
C GLU A 207 24.45 -2.40 -2.78
N ILE A 208 23.83 -2.35 -3.95
CA ILE A 208 23.59 -3.55 -4.77
C ILE A 208 24.71 -3.68 -5.81
N PRO A 209 25.45 -4.81 -5.87
CA PRO A 209 26.45 -5.05 -6.91
C PRO A 209 25.87 -4.95 -8.32
N GLU A 210 26.67 -4.44 -9.27
CA GLU A 210 26.20 -4.17 -10.64
C GLU A 210 25.62 -5.42 -11.34
N ASP A 211 26.20 -6.60 -11.12
CA ASP A 211 25.72 -7.85 -11.73
C ASP A 211 24.34 -8.26 -11.18
N VAL A 212 24.08 -7.98 -9.91
CA VAL A 212 22.78 -8.20 -9.26
C VAL A 212 21.76 -7.19 -9.78
N VAL A 213 22.14 -5.91 -9.92
CA VAL A 213 21.25 -4.88 -10.51
C VAL A 213 20.80 -5.27 -11.91
N VAL A 214 21.70 -5.79 -12.75
CA VAL A 214 21.34 -6.26 -14.10
C VAL A 214 20.36 -7.42 -14.03
N LYS A 215 20.60 -8.42 -13.17
CA LYS A 215 19.70 -9.56 -13.00
C LYS A 215 18.31 -9.12 -12.51
N LEU A 216 18.24 -8.21 -11.53
CA LEU A 216 16.97 -7.68 -11.03
C LEU A 216 16.20 -6.96 -12.13
N LYS A 217 16.86 -6.11 -12.93
CA LYS A 217 16.23 -5.45 -14.08
C LYS A 217 15.69 -6.43 -15.12
N ASP A 218 16.44 -7.49 -15.42
CA ASP A 218 15.99 -8.53 -16.35
C ASP A 218 14.80 -9.33 -15.79
N MET A 219 14.77 -9.58 -14.48
CA MET A 219 13.65 -10.23 -13.79
C MET A 219 12.42 -9.34 -13.80
N ASP A 220 12.57 -8.06 -13.45
CA ASP A 220 11.47 -7.07 -13.45
C ASP A 220 10.88 -6.91 -14.86
N ALA A 221 11.71 -6.89 -15.90
CA ALA A 221 11.24 -6.80 -17.28
C ALA A 221 10.42 -8.03 -17.71
N LYS A 222 10.86 -9.24 -17.32
CA LYS A 222 10.12 -10.48 -17.60
C LYS A 222 8.83 -10.57 -16.81
N GLU A 223 8.85 -10.15 -15.55
CA GLU A 223 7.65 -10.09 -14.72
C GLU A 223 6.64 -9.12 -15.33
N GLN A 224 7.07 -7.94 -15.77
CA GLN A 224 6.20 -6.96 -16.42
C GLN A 224 5.60 -7.52 -17.72
N GLU A 225 6.39 -8.19 -18.56
CA GLU A 225 5.89 -8.83 -19.78
C GLU A 225 4.86 -9.94 -19.46
N GLN A 226 5.07 -10.71 -18.39
CA GLN A 226 4.11 -11.73 -17.96
C GLN A 226 2.82 -11.09 -17.44
N LEU A 227 2.91 -10.05 -16.61
CA LEU A 227 1.75 -9.33 -16.07
C LEU A 227 0.91 -8.69 -17.18
N GLU A 228 1.55 -8.14 -18.22
CA GLU A 228 0.84 -7.58 -19.38
C GLU A 228 0.07 -8.66 -20.14
N LYS A 229 0.65 -9.86 -20.30
CA LYS A 229 -0.04 -11.01 -20.90
C LYS A 229 -1.21 -11.48 -20.04
N ASP A 230 -0.99 -11.63 -18.73
CA ASP A 230 -2.03 -12.06 -17.79
C ASP A 230 -3.19 -11.04 -17.76
N GLN A 231 -2.89 -9.74 -17.84
CA GLN A 231 -3.89 -8.68 -17.95
C GLN A 231 -4.64 -8.76 -19.29
N GLU A 232 -3.94 -9.00 -20.40
CA GLU A 232 -4.57 -9.14 -21.72
C GLU A 232 -5.51 -10.35 -21.77
N ASP A 233 -5.11 -11.47 -21.16
CA ASP A 233 -5.89 -12.69 -21.04
C ASP A 233 -7.11 -12.49 -20.14
N LEU A 234 -6.95 -11.79 -19.01
CA LEU A 234 -8.06 -11.41 -18.12
C LEU A 234 -9.10 -10.55 -18.85
N LEU A 235 -8.66 -9.62 -19.69
CA LEU A 235 -9.53 -8.75 -20.50
C LEU A 235 -10.15 -9.46 -21.71
N ASN A 236 -9.58 -10.59 -22.16
CA ASN A 236 -10.01 -11.32 -23.36
C ASN A 236 -10.15 -12.84 -23.11
N PRO A 237 -11.08 -13.28 -22.25
CA PRO A 237 -11.19 -14.70 -21.85
C PRO A 237 -11.56 -15.66 -22.99
N ASP A 238 -12.08 -15.15 -24.11
CA ASP A 238 -12.51 -15.94 -25.27
C ASP A 238 -11.43 -16.09 -26.37
N LYS A 239 -10.21 -15.54 -26.19
CA LYS A 239 -9.14 -15.76 -27.16
C LYS A 239 -8.74 -17.25 -27.15
N PRO A 240 -8.74 -17.94 -28.30
CA PRO A 240 -8.24 -19.32 -28.34
C PRO A 240 -6.77 -19.31 -27.95
N GLN A 241 -6.41 -20.01 -26.87
CA GLN A 241 -5.01 -20.29 -26.53
C GLN A 241 -4.35 -20.81 -27.81
N GLN A 242 -3.40 -20.07 -28.36
CA GLN A 242 -2.57 -20.57 -29.45
C GLN A 242 -1.76 -21.73 -28.88
N CYS A 243 -2.29 -22.94 -28.99
CA CYS A 243 -1.54 -24.16 -28.81
C CYS A 243 -0.29 -24.04 -29.70
N ALA A 244 0.88 -23.89 -29.06
CA ALA A 244 2.17 -24.11 -29.69
C ALA A 244 2.24 -25.58 -30.12
N GLY A 245 1.58 -25.89 -31.24
CA GLY A 245 1.62 -27.18 -31.90
C GLY A 245 2.96 -27.36 -32.61
N ILE A 246 3.99 -27.72 -31.85
CA ILE A 246 5.18 -28.34 -32.40
C ILE A 246 4.78 -29.72 -32.93
N VAL A 247 4.68 -29.80 -34.26
CA VAL A 247 5.10 -30.90 -35.14
C VAL A 247 4.53 -32.30 -34.87
N ARG A 248 3.73 -32.78 -35.83
CA ARG A 248 3.94 -34.13 -36.39
C ARG A 248 3.72 -34.10 -37.91
N MET A 249 4.74 -33.67 -38.64
CA MET A 249 4.86 -34.01 -40.07
C MET A 249 5.16 -35.51 -40.16
N MET A 250 4.33 -36.23 -40.92
CA MET A 250 4.69 -37.48 -41.57
C MET A 250 5.56 -37.19 -42.79
#